data_AF-A0A955M604-F1
#
_entry.id   AF-A0A955M604-F1
#
_cell.length_a   1.000
_cell.length_b   1.000
_cell.length_c   1.000
_cell.angle_alpha   90.00
_cell.angle_beta   90.00
_cell.angle_gamma   90.00
#
_symmetry.space_group_name_H-M   'P 1'
#
loop_
_entity.id
_entity.type
_entity.pdbx_description
1 polymer ?
#
loop_
_entity_poly.entity_id
_entity_poly.type
_entity_poly.pdbx_seq_one_letter_code
_entity_poly.pdbx_strand_id
1 'polypeptide(L)' 'EGTFSCPLTNSERWNRSKTTFVDEDTWTFEMFMEDENGEEFRSMLITYTRRG' A
#
# COMPACT_ATOMS: atom_id res chain seq x y z
N GLU A 1 5.09 -4.52 7.51
CA GLU A 1 3.68 -4.54 7.96
C GLU A 1 3.53 -3.61 9.15
N GLY A 2 2.32 -3.14 9.41
CA GLY A 2 2.02 -2.22 10.50
C GLY A 2 0.53 -1.94 10.62
N THR A 3 0.16 -1.07 11.54
CA THR A 3 -1.21 -0.60 11.71
C THR A 3 -1.31 0.88 11.37
N PHE A 4 -2.46 1.33 10.89
CA PHE A 4 -2.77 2.76 10.78
C PHE A 4 -4.14 3.04 11.40
N SER A 5 -4.30 4.25 11.94
CA SER A 5 -5.61 4.71 12.41
C SER A 5 -6.41 5.25 11.23
N CYS A 6 -7.58 4.67 10.98
CA CYS A 6 -8.51 5.20 9.99
C CYS A 6 -9.22 6.44 10.57
N PRO A 7 -9.03 7.65 10.03
CA PRO A 7 -9.61 8.87 10.61
C PRO A 7 -11.13 8.93 10.49
N LEU A 8 -11.73 8.14 9.59
CA LEU A 8 -13.19 8.10 9.40
C LEU A 8 -13.89 7.27 10.48
N THR A 9 -13.32 6.12 10.83
CA THR A 9 -13.93 5.15 11.76
C THR A 9 -13.27 5.14 13.13
N ASN A 10 -12.15 5.87 13.29
CA ASN A 10 -11.29 5.84 14.46
C ASN A 10 -10.84 4.41 14.85
N SER A 11 -10.79 3.51 13.86
CA SER A 11 -10.39 2.10 14.05
C SER A 11 -8.94 1.91 13.58
N GLU A 12 -8.20 1.07 14.29
CA GLU A 12 -6.92 0.57 13.77
C GLU A 12 -7.16 -0.43 12.64
N ARG A 13 -6.38 -0.30 11.58
CA ARG A 13 -6.42 -1.18 10.41
C ARG A 13 -5.02 -1.70 10.13
N TRP A 14 -4.91 -2.99 9.91
CA TRP A 14 -3.67 -3.59 9.45
C TRP A 14 -3.34 -3.11 8.03
N ASN A 15 -2.05 -2.94 7.75
CA ASN A 15 -1.54 -2.72 6.41
C ASN A 15 -0.15 -3.33 6.22
N ARG A 16 0.17 -3.61 4.96
CA ARG A 16 1.53 -3.93 4.52
C ARG A 16 1.84 -3.11 3.27
N SER A 17 3.00 -2.49 3.24
CA SER A 17 3.49 -1.76 2.07
C SER A 17 4.72 -2.42 1.48
N LYS A 18 4.89 -2.25 0.17
CA LYS A 18 6.04 -2.74 -0.58
C LYS A 18 6.42 -1.72 -1.65
N THR A 19 7.69 -1.34 -1.69
CA THR A 19 8.26 -0.56 -2.80
C THR A 19 9.12 -1.49 -3.66
N THR A 20 8.91 -1.49 -4.97
CA THR A 20 9.73 -2.25 -5.92
C THR A 20 10.36 -1.28 -6.91
N PHE A 21 11.68 -1.22 -6.95
CA PHE A 21 12.42 -0.48 -7.98
C PHE A 21 12.49 -1.35 -9.24
N VAL A 22 11.93 -0.87 -10.35
CA VAL A 22 11.93 -1.58 -11.63
C VAL A 22 13.21 -1.22 -12.40
N ASP A 23 13.56 0.06 -12.41
CA ASP A 23 14.81 0.64 -12.92
C ASP A 23 15.12 1.95 -12.17
N GLU A 24 16.11 2.73 -12.65
CA GLU A 24 16.55 3.98 -12.00
C GLU A 24 15.48 5.09 -12.01
N ASP A 25 14.57 5.08 -12.99
CA ASP A 25 13.54 6.11 -13.17
C ASP A 25 12.12 5.60 -12.85
N THR A 26 11.96 4.29 -12.65
CA THR A 26 10.66 3.64 -12.47
C THR A 26 10.61 2.82 -11.18
N TRP A 27 9.61 3.08 -10.34
CA TRP A 27 9.31 2.24 -9.18
C TRP A 27 7.81 2.11 -8.96
N THR A 28 7.43 1.02 -8.31
CA THR A 28 6.06 0.79 -7.84
C THR A 28 5.99 0.87 -6.33
N PHE A 29 4.89 1.42 -5.83
CA PHE A 29 4.49 1.34 -4.44
C PHE A 29 3.16 0.59 -4.37
N GLU A 30 3.15 -0.50 -3.61
CA GLU A 30 1.98 -1.32 -3.35
C GLU A 30 1.60 -1.19 -1.87
N MET A 31 0.30 -1.07 -1.61
CA MET A 31 -0.27 -1.18 -0.28
C MET A 31 -1.30 -2.31 -0.27
N PHE A 32 -1.26 -3.09 0.80
CA PHE A 32 -2.12 -4.21 1.08
C PHE A 32 -2.86 -3.96 2.39
N MET A 33 -4.11 -4.40 2.44
CA MET A 33 -4.99 -4.31 3.61
C MET A 33 -5.76 -5.62 3.75
N GLU A 34 -6.34 -5.84 4.92
CA GLU A 34 -7.26 -6.95 5.18
C GLU A 34 -8.70 -6.50 4.92
N ASP A 35 -9.51 -7.39 4.34
CA ASP A 35 -10.95 -7.23 4.24
C ASP A 35 -11.67 -7.58 5.56
N GLU A 36 -13.00 -7.67 5.55
CA GLU A 36 -13.79 -8.02 6.74
C GLU A 36 -13.57 -9.48 7.20
N ASN A 37 -13.05 -10.35 6.34
CA ASN A 37 -12.74 -11.75 6.64
C ASN A 37 -11.27 -11.95 7.06
N GLY A 38 -10.46 -10.89 7.04
CA GLY A 38 -9.02 -10.98 7.28
C GLY A 38 -8.22 -11.42 6.04
N GLU A 39 -8.82 -11.44 4.86
CA GLU A 39 -8.11 -11.77 3.62
C GLU A 39 -7.33 -10.55 3.11
N GLU A 40 -6.04 -10.75 2.82
CA GLU A 40 -5.17 -9.70 2.29
C GLU A 40 -5.57 -9.39 0.83
N PHE A 41 -5.81 -8.12 0.53
CA PHE A 41 -5.98 -7.63 -0.83
C PHE A 41 -5.13 -6.38 -1.08
N ARG A 42 -4.76 -6.16 -2.36
CA ARG A 42 -4.01 -4.96 -2.76
C ARG A 42 -4.96 -3.77 -2.83
N SER A 43 -4.86 -2.87 -1.85
CA SER A 43 -5.67 -1.66 -1.77
C SER A 43 -5.14 -0.54 -2.67
N MET A 44 -3.83 -0.52 -2.95
CA MET A 44 -3.22 0.54 -3.75
C MET A 44 -2.06 0.00 -4.58
N LEU A 45 -1.96 0.51 -5.82
CA LEU A 45 -0.79 0.39 -6.68
C LEU A 45 -0.51 1.77 -7.28
N ILE A 46 0.65 2.34 -6.94
CA ILE A 46 1.17 3.54 -7.56
C ILE A 46 2.37 3.14 -8.40
N THR A 47 2.35 3.50 -9.68
CA THR A 47 3.54 3.41 -10.55
C THR A 47 4.08 4.81 -10.73
N TYR A 48 5.33 5.03 -10.33
CA TYR A 48 6.04 6.26 -10.57
C TYR A 48 7.00 6.06 -11.74
N THR A 49 7.06 7.07 -12.61
CA THR A 49 8.09 7.18 -13.66
C THR A 49 8.60 8.61 -13.68
N ARG A 50 9.91 8.79 -13.50
CA ARG A 50 10.55 10.09 -13.65
C ARG A 50 10.50 10.49 -15.13
N ARG A 51 9.93 11.65 -15.42
CA ARG A 51 10.04 12.26 -16.76
C ARG A 51 11.15 13.31 -16.71
N GLY A 52 12.14 13.14 -17.58
CA GLY A 52 13.21 14.12 -17.81
C GLY A 52 12.72 15.40 -18.46
#